data_AF-A0A838WA83-F1
#
_entry.id   AF-A0A838WA83-F1
#
_cell.length_a   1.000
_cell.length_b   1.000
_cell.length_c   1.000
_cell.angle_alpha   90.00
_cell.angle_beta   90.00
_cell.angle_gamma   90.00
#
_symmetry.space_group_name_H-M   'P 1'
#
loop_
_entity.id
_entity.type
_entity.pdbx_description
1 polymer ?
#
loop_
_entity_poly.entity_id
_entity_poly.type
_entity_poly.pdbx_seq_one_letter_code
_entity_poly.pdbx_strand_id
1 'polypeptide(L)'
;MMKVNTTEEQSSSLSELTVEKRSGNSEKFSEEKLIRGISRAGTPFMLAKDISKSIISKLAENPPIENHIYSSKIREYVTEELKQRNQGTIAESYVGYSKNSVTSINEEQLHNSKYDSKVSQTANTKSKQFAKDKDNTSGRGSKTRI
;
A
#
# COMPACT_ATOMS: atom_id res chain seq x y z
N MET A 1 -18.84 38.03 -1.54
CA MET A 1 -17.46 37.85 -1.01
C MET A 1 -17.22 36.37 -0.78
N MET A 2 -16.52 35.70 -1.70
CA MET A 2 -16.07 34.31 -1.50
C MET A 2 -14.73 34.37 -0.76
N LYS A 3 -14.68 33.81 0.46
CA LYS A 3 -13.40 33.59 1.16
C LYS A 3 -12.71 32.40 0.48
N VAL A 4 -11.70 32.69 -0.34
CA VAL A 4 -10.80 31.69 -0.92
C VAL A 4 -9.51 31.69 -0.11
N ASN A 5 -9.59 31.15 1.10
CA ASN A 5 -8.46 30.66 1.89
C ASN A 5 -8.95 29.26 2.32
N THR A 6 -8.22 28.15 2.22
CA THR A 6 -7.11 27.79 3.11
C THR A 6 -6.68 26.36 2.72
N THR A 7 -5.78 26.17 1.76
CA THR A 7 -5.32 24.80 1.41
C THR A 7 -4.07 24.40 2.20
N GLU A 8 -3.23 25.35 2.61
CA GLU A 8 -1.97 25.03 3.27
C GLU A 8 -2.09 24.93 4.80
N GLU A 9 -2.92 25.75 5.47
CA GLU A 9 -3.02 25.69 6.94
C GLU A 9 -3.73 24.43 7.47
N GLN A 10 -4.66 23.83 6.72
CA GLN A 10 -5.38 22.63 7.17
C GLN A 10 -4.49 21.37 7.19
N SER A 11 -3.42 21.34 6.39
CA SER A 11 -2.46 20.24 6.42
C SER A 11 -1.64 20.21 7.72
N SER A 12 -1.47 21.37 8.35
CA SER A 12 -0.68 21.52 9.57
C SER A 12 -1.40 21.01 10.81
N SER A 13 -2.73 21.15 10.88
CA SER A 13 -3.53 20.74 12.05
C SER A 13 -3.68 19.23 12.20
N LEU A 14 -3.56 18.45 11.12
CA LEU A 14 -3.62 16.99 11.16
C LEU A 14 -2.25 16.31 11.27
N SER A 15 -1.16 17.08 11.37
CA SER A 15 0.20 16.54 11.49
C SER A 15 0.43 15.76 12.80
N GLU A 16 -0.39 16.03 13.82
CA GLU A 16 -0.38 15.34 15.11
C GLU A 16 -1.38 14.17 15.19
N LEU A 17 -2.28 14.03 14.20
CA LEU A 17 -3.25 12.95 14.14
C LEU A 17 -2.53 11.60 14.06
N THR A 18 -2.82 10.74 15.04
CA THR A 18 -2.29 9.38 15.11
C THR A 18 -3.31 8.40 14.54
N VAL A 19 -2.83 7.52 13.66
CA VAL A 19 -3.63 6.50 13.00
C VAL A 19 -3.26 5.12 13.52
N GLU A 20 -4.23 4.40 14.07
CA GLU A 20 -4.05 3.01 14.50
C GLU A 20 -4.27 2.03 13.34
N LYS A 21 -3.26 1.22 13.06
CA LYS A 21 -3.34 0.13 12.08
C LYS A 21 -4.11 -1.05 12.66
N ARG A 22 -4.60 -1.91 11.77
CA ARG A 22 -5.18 -3.22 12.14
C ARG A 22 -4.30 -4.11 13.02
N SER A 23 -2.98 -3.90 12.99
CA SER A 23 -2.02 -4.67 13.77
C SER A 23 -1.82 -4.13 15.20
N GLY A 24 -2.54 -3.07 15.59
CA GLY A 24 -2.33 -2.36 16.86
C GLY A 24 -1.16 -1.36 16.83
N ASN A 25 -0.44 -1.26 15.71
CA ASN A 25 0.64 -0.28 15.57
C ASN A 25 0.08 1.08 15.17
N SER A 26 0.57 2.14 15.81
CA SER A 26 0.18 3.51 15.49
C SER A 26 1.22 4.22 14.63
N GLU A 27 0.77 5.09 13.72
CA GLU A 27 1.64 5.96 12.94
C GLU A 27 1.01 7.34 12.72
N LYS A 28 1.82 8.34 12.39
CA LYS A 28 1.31 9.67 12.04
C LYS A 28 0.50 9.62 10.75
N PHE A 29 -0.58 10.38 10.71
CA PHE A 29 -1.38 10.58 9.51
C PHE A 29 -0.51 11.17 8.40
N SER A 30 -0.71 10.67 7.17
CA SER A 30 0.00 11.13 5.99
C SER A 30 -0.97 11.18 4.83
N GLU A 31 -1.21 12.39 4.32
CA GLU A 31 -2.04 12.63 3.15
C GLU A 31 -1.53 11.84 1.94
N GLU A 32 -0.21 11.82 1.73
CA GLU A 32 0.39 11.11 0.60
C GLU A 32 0.10 9.60 0.63
N LYS A 33 0.13 8.98 1.82
CA LYS A 33 -0.26 7.57 1.98
C LYS A 33 -1.74 7.34 1.64
N LEU A 34 -2.60 8.26 2.05
CA LEU A 34 -4.03 8.21 1.75
C LEU A 34 -4.28 8.27 0.23
N ILE A 35 -3.69 9.26 -0.45
CA ILE A 35 -3.80 9.44 -1.91
C ILE A 35 -3.28 8.20 -2.65
N ARG A 36 -2.10 7.69 -2.29
CA ARG A 36 -1.52 6.48 -2.88
C ARG A 36 -2.43 5.26 -2.67
N GLY A 37 -3.03 5.13 -1.49
CA GLY A 37 -3.99 4.08 -1.17
C GLY A 37 -5.23 4.13 -2.08
N ILE A 38 -5.82 5.31 -2.24
CA ILE A 38 -7.01 5.52 -3.09
C ILE A 38 -6.69 5.26 -4.56
N SER A 39 -5.52 5.72 -5.02
CA SER A 39 -5.07 5.56 -6.41
C SER A 39 -4.84 4.09 -6.79
N ARG A 40 -4.34 3.27 -5.85
CA ARG A 40 -4.13 1.83 -6.04
C ARG A 40 -5.41 1.04 -6.33
N ALA A 41 -6.58 1.56 -5.95
CA ALA A 41 -7.86 0.93 -6.28
C ALA A 41 -8.37 1.27 -7.69
N GLY A 42 -7.61 2.05 -8.47
CA GLY A 42 -7.99 2.45 -9.83
C GLY A 42 -8.56 3.86 -9.94
N THR A 43 -8.52 4.65 -8.86
CA THR A 43 -8.96 6.05 -8.87
C THR A 43 -7.93 6.94 -9.56
N PRO A 44 -8.30 7.78 -10.54
CA PRO A 44 -7.37 8.76 -11.12
C PRO A 44 -6.76 9.68 -10.06
N PHE A 45 -5.46 9.99 -10.18
CA PHE A 45 -4.71 10.71 -9.14
C PHE A 45 -5.35 12.04 -8.72
N MET A 46 -5.88 12.82 -9.68
CA MET A 46 -6.55 14.09 -9.38
C MET A 46 -7.79 13.87 -8.49
N LEU A 47 -8.61 12.86 -8.81
CA LEU A 47 -9.78 12.50 -8.02
C LEU A 47 -9.38 11.97 -6.64
N ALA A 48 -8.32 11.18 -6.56
CA ALA A 48 -7.78 10.69 -5.29
C ALA A 48 -7.31 11.83 -4.38
N LYS A 49 -6.68 12.87 -4.96
CA LYS A 49 -6.27 14.08 -4.24
C LYS A 49 -7.48 14.85 -3.72
N ASP A 50 -8.52 14.99 -4.53
CA ASP A 50 -9.75 15.70 -4.12
C ASP A 50 -10.52 14.96 -3.02
N ILE A 51 -10.59 13.62 -3.10
CA ILE A 51 -11.15 12.78 -2.02
C ILE A 51 -10.33 12.94 -0.74
N SER A 52 -9.00 12.91 -0.85
CA SER A 52 -8.11 13.08 0.28
C SER A 52 -8.34 14.42 0.99
N LYS A 53 -8.46 15.50 0.24
CA LYS A 53 -8.81 16.83 0.77
C LYS A 53 -10.17 16.84 1.46
N SER A 54 -11.20 16.23 0.86
CA SER A 54 -12.54 16.14 1.47
C SER A 54 -12.48 15.45 2.85
N ILE A 55 -11.73 14.34 2.94
CA ILE A 55 -11.56 13.61 4.19
C ILE A 55 -10.79 14.44 5.23
N ILE A 56 -9.73 15.14 4.81
CA ILE A 56 -8.97 16.05 5.68
C ILE A 56 -9.88 17.14 6.25
N SER A 57 -10.70 17.78 5.41
CA SER A 57 -11.65 18.80 5.86
C SER A 57 -12.68 18.21 6.83
N LYS A 58 -13.21 17.01 6.55
CA LYS A 58 -14.14 16.30 7.45
C LYS A 58 -13.53 15.99 8.81
N LEU A 59 -12.25 15.59 8.85
CA LEU A 59 -11.49 15.33 10.08
C LEU A 59 -11.16 16.62 10.84
N ALA A 60 -10.94 17.74 10.13
CA ALA A 60 -10.71 19.03 10.76
C ALA A 60 -12.01 19.61 11.36
N GLU A 61 -13.16 19.41 10.71
CA GLU A 61 -14.47 19.83 11.21
C GLU A 61 -14.93 18.99 12.42
N ASN A 62 -14.63 17.69 12.41
CA ASN A 62 -14.99 16.75 13.47
C ASN A 62 -13.72 16.04 13.96
N PRO A 63 -12.92 16.71 14.81
CA PRO A 63 -11.67 16.15 15.29
C PRO A 63 -11.94 14.86 16.09
N PRO A 64 -11.18 13.78 15.84
CA PRO A 64 -11.29 12.56 16.61
C PRO A 64 -10.96 12.80 18.09
N ILE A 65 -11.61 12.05 18.97
CA ILE A 65 -11.29 12.04 20.40
C ILE A 65 -9.81 11.66 20.54
N GLU A 66 -9.06 12.45 21.31
CA GLU A 66 -7.62 12.26 21.58
C GLU A 66 -6.70 12.34 20.34
N ASN A 67 -7.11 13.00 19.25
CA ASN A 67 -6.33 13.04 18.00
C ASN A 67 -5.92 11.64 17.52
N HIS A 68 -6.78 10.66 17.75
CA HIS A 68 -6.56 9.26 17.43
C HIS A 68 -7.68 8.73 16.53
N ILE A 69 -7.32 8.03 15.46
CA ILE A 69 -8.30 7.44 14.55
C ILE A 69 -7.87 6.05 14.07
N TYR A 70 -8.84 5.15 13.99
CA TYR A 70 -8.61 3.84 13.39
C TYR A 70 -8.47 3.93 11.87
N SER A 71 -7.50 3.21 11.32
CA SER A 71 -7.32 3.06 9.87
C SER A 71 -8.56 2.51 9.15
N SER A 72 -9.37 1.69 9.83
CA SER A 72 -10.68 1.23 9.34
C SER A 72 -11.65 2.39 9.13
N LYS A 73 -11.67 3.36 10.05
CA LYS A 73 -12.56 4.52 9.97
C LYS A 73 -12.20 5.44 8.80
N ILE A 74 -10.90 5.66 8.56
CA ILE A 74 -10.45 6.40 7.37
C ILE A 74 -10.89 5.68 6.09
N ARG A 75 -10.78 4.35 6.05
CA ARG A 75 -11.24 3.53 4.91
C ARG A 75 -12.74 3.65 4.67
N GLU A 76 -13.56 3.73 5.72
CA GLU A 76 -14.99 4.01 5.61
C GLU A 76 -15.24 5.36 4.92
N TYR A 77 -14.56 6.42 5.36
CA TYR A 77 -14.69 7.75 4.74
C TYR A 77 -14.31 7.77 3.26
N VAL A 78 -13.23 7.07 2.89
CA VAL A 78 -12.87 6.90 1.47
C VAL A 78 -13.98 6.20 0.68
N THR A 79 -14.56 5.15 1.25
CA THR A 79 -15.59 4.34 0.59
C THR A 79 -16.88 5.15 0.42
N GLU A 80 -17.26 5.95 1.42
CA GLU A 80 -18.39 6.88 1.37
C GLU A 80 -18.18 7.93 0.26
N GLU A 81 -17.01 8.57 0.22
CA GLU A 81 -16.66 9.57 -0.82
C GLU A 81 -16.69 8.97 -2.23
N LEU A 82 -16.15 7.78 -2.43
CA LEU A 82 -16.18 7.09 -3.72
C LEU A 82 -17.63 6.80 -4.14
N LYS A 83 -18.48 6.33 -3.22
CA LYS A 83 -19.90 6.08 -3.49
C LYS A 83 -20.67 7.35 -3.82
N GLN A 84 -20.43 8.44 -3.08
CA GLN A 84 -21.05 9.75 -3.32
C GLN A 84 -20.70 10.33 -4.69
N ARG A 85 -19.52 9.97 -5.24
CA ARG A 85 -19.06 10.38 -6.57
C ARG A 85 -19.43 9.39 -7.67
N ASN A 86 -20.37 8.47 -7.41
CA ASN A 86 -20.81 7.41 -8.32
C ASN A 86 -19.70 6.43 -8.75
N GLN A 87 -18.63 6.29 -7.96
CA GLN A 87 -17.53 5.35 -8.19
C GLN A 87 -17.71 4.07 -7.36
N GLY A 88 -18.91 3.46 -7.44
CA GLY A 88 -19.28 2.31 -6.61
C GLY A 88 -18.40 1.07 -6.81
N THR A 89 -18.06 0.76 -8.06
CA THR A 89 -17.19 -0.38 -8.41
C THR A 89 -15.76 -0.22 -7.87
N ILE A 90 -15.24 1.01 -7.88
CA ILE A 90 -13.94 1.35 -7.29
C ILE A 90 -14.03 1.27 -5.76
N ALA A 91 -15.13 1.72 -5.16
CA ALA A 91 -15.35 1.62 -3.72
C ALA A 91 -15.34 0.15 -3.24
N GLU A 92 -16.02 -0.73 -3.97
CA GLU A 92 -16.00 -2.18 -3.71
C GLU A 92 -14.58 -2.75 -3.86
N SER A 93 -13.87 -2.36 -4.92
CA SER A 93 -12.48 -2.77 -5.15
C SER A 93 -11.54 -2.30 -4.04
N TYR A 94 -11.71 -1.06 -3.55
CA TYR A 94 -10.92 -0.47 -2.46
C TYR A 94 -11.12 -1.22 -1.14
N VAL A 95 -12.38 -1.60 -0.83
CA VAL A 95 -12.71 -2.43 0.33
C VAL A 95 -12.12 -3.83 0.17
N GLY A 96 -12.27 -4.44 -1.01
CA GLY A 96 -11.75 -5.78 -1.32
C GLY A 96 -10.23 -5.89 -1.24
N TYR A 97 -9.50 -4.82 -1.61
CA TYR A 97 -8.03 -4.84 -1.61
C TYR A 97 -7.40 -5.09 -0.23
N SER A 98 -8.09 -4.85 0.90
CA SER A 98 -7.54 -5.26 2.21
C SER A 98 -7.72 -6.74 2.55
N LYS A 99 -8.64 -7.43 1.86
CA LYS A 99 -8.90 -8.86 2.05
C LYS A 99 -7.96 -9.73 1.23
N ASN A 100 -7.33 -9.18 0.18
CA ASN A 100 -6.18 -9.80 -0.46
C ASN A 100 -4.94 -9.61 0.43
N SER A 101 -4.90 -10.28 1.59
CA SER A 101 -3.68 -11.02 1.90
C SER A 101 -3.41 -11.83 0.64
N VAL A 102 -2.24 -11.69 0.03
CA VAL A 102 -1.79 -12.59 -1.03
C VAL A 102 -2.21 -13.99 -0.60
N THR A 103 -3.33 -14.49 -1.13
CA THR A 103 -3.59 -15.91 -1.09
C THR A 103 -2.40 -16.40 -1.88
N SER A 104 -1.43 -16.99 -1.18
CA SER A 104 -0.43 -17.87 -1.77
C SER A 104 -1.12 -18.48 -2.96
N ILE A 105 -0.66 -18.14 -4.17
CA ILE A 105 -1.23 -18.61 -5.44
C ILE A 105 -1.65 -20.05 -5.15
N ASN A 106 -2.96 -20.33 -5.10
CA ASN A 106 -3.47 -21.61 -4.56
C ASN A 106 -2.61 -22.71 -5.19
N GLU A 107 -1.94 -23.53 -4.38
CA GLU A 107 -1.05 -24.61 -4.86
C GLU A 107 -1.73 -25.49 -5.91
N GLU A 108 -3.06 -25.54 -5.89
CA GLU A 108 -3.91 -26.17 -6.90
C GLU A 108 -3.72 -25.63 -8.34
N GLN A 109 -3.35 -24.35 -8.55
CA GLN A 109 -3.03 -23.82 -9.88
C GLN A 109 -1.63 -24.21 -10.37
N LEU A 110 -0.71 -24.58 -9.47
CA LEU A 110 0.63 -25.05 -9.83
C LEU A 110 0.62 -26.53 -10.25
N HIS A 111 -0.39 -27.31 -9.85
CA HIS A 111 -0.49 -28.75 -10.13
C HIS A 111 -1.33 -29.12 -11.37
N ASN A 112 -1.59 -28.17 -12.27
CA ASN A 112 -2.10 -28.52 -13.60
C ASN A 112 -0.99 -29.13 -14.46
N SER A 113 -0.67 -30.40 -14.20
CA SER A 113 0.21 -31.27 -14.99
C SER A 113 -0.33 -31.60 -16.40
N LYS A 114 -1.38 -30.90 -16.85
CA LYS A 114 -1.93 -31.05 -18.21
C LYS A 114 -0.96 -30.53 -19.29
N TYR A 115 0.02 -29.74 -18.90
CA TYR A 115 1.17 -29.36 -19.71
C TYR A 115 2.44 -29.87 -19.03
N ASP A 116 2.67 -31.18 -19.13
CA ASP A 116 3.95 -31.80 -18.80
C ASP A 116 5.01 -31.26 -19.78
N SER A 117 5.68 -30.16 -19.41
CA SER A 117 6.84 -29.71 -20.14
C SER A 117 7.91 -30.79 -19.96
N LYS A 118 8.27 -31.50 -21.03
CA LYS A 118 9.42 -32.44 -21.06
C LYS A 118 10.79 -31.78 -20.77
N VAL A 119 10.80 -30.53 -20.34
CA VAL A 119 11.97 -29.82 -19.86
C VAL A 119 11.97 -29.95 -18.34
N SER A 120 12.72 -30.92 -17.85
CA SER A 120 13.04 -31.02 -16.43
C SER A 120 13.67 -29.69 -15.95
N GLN A 121 13.33 -29.26 -14.73
CA GLN A 121 13.99 -28.14 -14.08
C GLN A 121 15.50 -28.32 -14.25
N THR A 122 16.15 -27.36 -14.92
CA THR A 122 17.57 -27.50 -15.27
C THR A 122 18.35 -27.73 -13.99
N ALA A 123 18.91 -28.94 -13.82
CA ALA A 123 19.87 -29.22 -12.77
C ALA A 123 20.96 -28.15 -12.83
N ASN A 124 21.27 -27.53 -11.69
CA ASN A 124 22.34 -26.53 -11.61
C ASN A 124 23.65 -27.19 -12.05
N THR A 125 24.03 -26.99 -13.30
CA THR A 125 25.29 -27.46 -13.86
C THR A 125 26.43 -26.54 -13.40
N LYS A 126 27.62 -27.12 -13.20
CA LYS A 126 28.81 -26.40 -12.68
C LYS A 126 29.09 -25.09 -13.41
N SER A 127 28.75 -24.97 -14.69
CA SER A 127 28.88 -23.75 -15.50
C SER A 127 28.08 -22.56 -14.96
N LYS A 128 26.88 -22.75 -14.39
CA LYS A 128 26.11 -21.67 -13.74
C LYS A 128 26.72 -21.26 -12.39
N GLN A 129 27.39 -22.18 -11.71
CA GLN A 129 28.09 -21.92 -10.44
C GLN A 129 29.33 -21.04 -10.67
N PHE A 130 30.13 -21.34 -11.71
CA PHE A 130 31.28 -20.52 -12.11
C PHE A 130 30.92 -19.07 -12.48
N ALA A 131 29.76 -18.83 -13.10
CA ALA A 131 29.30 -17.48 -13.40
C ALA A 131 28.96 -16.70 -12.11
N LYS A 132 28.30 -17.37 -11.16
CA LYS A 132 27.96 -16.80 -9.85
C LYS A 132 29.20 -16.49 -8.99
N ASP A 133 30.21 -17.36 -9.06
CA ASP A 133 31.46 -17.20 -8.32
C ASP A 133 32.38 -16.13 -8.93
N LYS A 134 32.26 -15.86 -10.24
CA LYS A 134 32.98 -14.75 -10.92
C LYS A 134 32.51 -13.38 -10.44
N ASP A 135 31.22 -13.23 -10.19
CA ASP A 135 30.61 -11.94 -9.84
C ASP A 135 30.68 -11.64 -8.34
N ASN A 136 31.04 -12.62 -7.50
CA ASN A 136 31.26 -12.46 -6.06
C ASN A 136 32.76 -12.26 -5.73
N THR A 137 33.35 -11.16 -6.20
CA THR A 137 34.74 -10.76 -5.86
C THR A 137 34.87 -9.90 -4.60
N SER A 138 33.84 -9.79 -3.76
CA SER A 138 33.95 -9.12 -2.45
C SER A 138 34.14 -10.15 -1.33
N GLY A 139 35.39 -10.53 -1.05
CA GLY A 139 35.67 -11.36 0.13
C GLY A 139 37.02 -12.05 0.21
N ARG A 140 38.06 -11.58 -0.48
CA ARG A 140 39.42 -12.13 -0.29
C ARG A 140 40.12 -11.48 0.90
N GLY A 141 39.62 -11.76 2.10
CA GLY A 141 40.34 -11.51 3.34
C GLY A 141 41.30 -12.66 3.62
N SER A 142 42.58 -12.47 3.28
CA SER A 142 43.65 -13.38 3.66
C SER A 142 43.85 -13.35 5.18
N LYS A 143 43.41 -14.41 5.89
CA LYS A 143 43.85 -14.70 7.26
C LYS A 143 44.90 -15.80 7.20
N THR A 144 46.16 -15.40 7.38
CA THR A 144 47.29 -16.27 7.67
C THR A 144 47.21 -16.71 9.14
N ARG A 145 47.20 -18.03 9.39
CA ARG A 145 47.49 -18.73 10.66
C ARG A 145 47.33 -20.22 10.36
N ILE A 146 48.23 -21.15 10.67
CA ILE A 146 49.49 -21.22 11.44
C ILE A 146 50.47 -22.03 10.59
#